data_AF-A0A8J7U1M5-F1
#
_entry.id   AF-A0A8J7U1M5-F1
#
_cell.length_a   1.000
_cell.length_b   1.000
_cell.length_c   1.000
_cell.angle_alpha   90.00
_cell.angle_beta   90.00
_cell.angle_gamma   90.00
#
_symmetry.space_group_name_H-M   'P 1'
#
loop_
_entity.id
_entity.type
_entity.pdbx_description
1 polymer ?
#
loop_
_entity_poly.entity_id
_entity_poly.type
_entity_poly.pdbx_seq_one_letter_code
_entity_poly.pdbx_strand_id
1 'polypeptide(L)'
;MLRVAVPNKGGLSKPASDMLAEAGYRQRHEQRDLTVLDTNNEIEFFFLRPKDIAIYVGSGELDLGITGRDLALDSGAEVTELLTLGFGGSTLRYAGPDSTQWTVEDLDGKRLATSYPRLVADDLAEHGVRAEVIRLDGAVEISVQLGVADAIA
;
A
#
# COMPACT_ATOMS: atom_id res chain seq x y z
N MET A 1 -4.86 -17.95 19.76
CA MET A 1 -3.65 -17.85 18.95
C MET A 1 -3.85 -16.75 17.93
N LEU A 2 -3.04 -15.71 17.96
CA LEU A 2 -3.15 -14.57 17.06
C LEU A 2 -2.59 -14.92 15.67
N ARG A 3 -3.21 -14.42 14.62
CA ARG A 3 -2.81 -14.59 13.22
C ARG A 3 -2.45 -13.23 12.64
N VAL A 4 -1.18 -13.04 12.31
CA VAL A 4 -0.65 -11.71 11.95
C VAL A 4 -0.03 -11.71 10.57
N ALA A 5 -0.50 -10.81 9.70
CA ALA A 5 0.04 -10.61 8.37
C ALA A 5 1.31 -9.74 8.38
N VAL A 6 2.35 -10.18 7.68
CA VAL A 6 3.62 -9.47 7.52
C VAL A 6 3.97 -9.33 6.03
N PRO A 7 4.53 -8.21 5.55
CA PRO A 7 4.92 -8.06 4.15
C PRO A 7 6.01 -9.07 3.75
N ASN A 8 5.77 -9.85 2.70
CA ASN A 8 6.72 -10.87 2.23
C ASN A 8 7.89 -10.31 1.40
N LYS A 9 7.69 -9.13 0.78
CA LYS A 9 8.66 -8.44 -0.07
C LYS A 9 8.43 -6.92 -0.09
N GLY A 10 9.32 -6.20 -0.79
CA GLY A 10 9.26 -4.75 -0.93
C GLY A 10 9.86 -4.00 0.26
N GLY A 11 9.79 -2.67 0.22
CA GLY A 11 10.46 -1.79 1.19
C GLY A 11 10.00 -1.96 2.64
N LEU A 12 8.79 -2.49 2.88
CA LEU A 12 8.24 -2.69 4.22
C LEU A 12 8.62 -4.05 4.85
N SER A 13 9.05 -5.03 4.06
CA SER A 13 9.24 -6.42 4.54
C SER A 13 10.37 -6.56 5.56
N LYS A 14 11.54 -5.99 5.26
CA LYS A 14 12.69 -6.07 6.15
C LYS A 14 12.47 -5.28 7.46
N PRO A 15 12.09 -3.99 7.42
CA PRO A 15 11.82 -3.24 8.65
C PRO A 15 10.75 -3.88 9.54
N ALA A 16 9.67 -4.41 8.96
CA ALA A 16 8.62 -5.10 9.73
C ALA A 16 9.16 -6.38 10.41
N SER A 17 9.97 -7.17 9.70
CA SER A 17 10.57 -8.38 10.26
C SER A 17 11.58 -8.06 11.36
N ASP A 18 12.45 -7.06 11.14
CA ASP A 18 13.45 -6.60 12.10
C ASP A 18 12.76 -6.09 13.40
N MET A 19 11.70 -5.27 13.27
CA MET A 19 10.89 -4.80 14.41
C MET A 19 10.26 -5.95 15.21
N LEU A 20 9.69 -6.96 14.54
CA LEU A 20 9.14 -8.14 15.21
C LEU A 20 10.24 -8.96 15.91
N ALA A 21 11.44 -9.03 15.33
CA ALA A 21 12.58 -9.71 15.93
C ALA A 21 13.02 -9.01 17.22
N GLU A 22 13.13 -7.68 17.18
CA GLU A 22 13.49 -6.84 18.32
C GLU A 22 12.43 -6.91 19.43
N ALA A 23 11.16 -7.10 19.07
CA ALA A 23 10.08 -7.35 20.01
C ALA A 23 10.07 -8.78 20.61
N GLY A 24 10.98 -9.66 20.18
CA GLY A 24 11.15 -11.01 20.73
C GLY A 24 10.33 -12.10 20.04
N TYR A 25 9.70 -11.81 18.90
CA TYR A 25 8.95 -12.80 18.12
C TYR A 25 9.85 -13.65 17.23
N ARG A 26 9.44 -14.90 17.03
CA ARG A 26 10.14 -15.84 16.15
C ARG A 26 10.23 -15.31 14.71
N GLN A 27 11.43 -15.37 14.16
CA GLN A 27 11.71 -14.97 12.78
C GLN A 27 11.51 -16.14 11.80
N ARG A 28 11.24 -15.80 10.54
CA ARG A 28 11.25 -16.77 9.43
C ARG A 28 12.64 -17.35 9.23
N HIS A 29 12.69 -18.63 8.84
CA HIS A 29 13.95 -19.32 8.57
C HIS A 29 14.47 -18.98 7.18
N GLU A 30 13.59 -19.06 6.18
CA GLU A 30 13.88 -18.69 4.80
C GLU A 30 12.89 -17.65 4.27
N GLN A 31 13.33 -16.84 3.30
CA GLN A 31 12.46 -15.82 2.69
C GLN A 31 11.25 -16.40 1.96
N ARG A 32 11.33 -17.67 1.53
CA ARG A 32 10.24 -18.38 0.83
C ARG A 32 9.16 -18.91 1.76
N ASP A 33 9.44 -18.97 3.07
CA ASP A 33 8.48 -19.46 4.05
C ASP A 33 7.30 -18.50 4.13
N LEU A 34 6.09 -19.02 3.92
CA LEU A 34 4.87 -18.22 3.92
C LEU A 34 4.20 -18.16 5.30
N THR A 35 4.60 -19.03 6.24
CA THR A 35 4.11 -19.03 7.62
C THR A 35 5.23 -19.28 8.61
N VAL A 36 5.12 -18.68 9.80
CA VAL A 36 5.98 -18.95 10.97
C VAL A 36 5.09 -19.10 12.20
N LEU A 37 5.10 -20.30 12.78
CA LEU A 37 4.46 -20.57 14.05
C LEU A 37 5.41 -20.29 15.22
N ASP A 38 4.98 -19.38 16.09
CA ASP A 38 5.65 -19.03 17.34
C ASP A 38 4.79 -19.50 18.53
N THR A 39 5.02 -20.74 18.94
CA THR A 39 4.28 -21.38 20.03
C THR A 39 4.52 -20.72 21.39
N ASN A 40 5.67 -20.08 21.59
CA ASN A 40 6.00 -19.45 22.88
C ASN A 40 5.19 -18.17 23.11
N ASN A 41 4.84 -17.48 22.03
CA ASN A 41 4.07 -16.23 22.04
C ASN A 41 2.61 -16.42 21.58
N GLU A 42 2.16 -17.66 21.36
CA GLU A 42 0.82 -18.01 20.89
C GLU A 42 0.38 -17.22 19.63
N ILE A 43 1.29 -17.10 18.66
CA ILE A 43 1.10 -16.31 17.43
C ILE A 43 1.59 -17.07 16.19
N GLU A 44 0.90 -16.88 15.07
CA GLU A 44 1.30 -17.36 13.75
C GLU A 44 1.41 -16.18 12.78
N PHE A 45 2.58 -16.01 12.16
CA PHE A 45 2.84 -14.97 11.18
C PHE A 45 2.62 -15.50 9.77
N PHE A 46 1.90 -14.75 8.94
CA PHE A 46 1.64 -15.05 7.53
C PHE A 46 2.33 -14.02 6.64
N PHE A 47 3.21 -14.45 5.75
CA PHE A 47 3.97 -13.57 4.88
C PHE A 47 3.25 -13.35 3.55
N LEU A 48 2.61 -12.20 3.39
CA LEU A 48 1.70 -11.89 2.28
C LEU A 48 2.22 -10.73 1.41
N ARG A 49 1.65 -10.58 0.21
CA ARG A 49 1.93 -9.39 -0.60
C ARG A 49 1.38 -8.16 0.12
N PRO A 50 2.13 -7.04 0.22
CA PRO A 50 1.72 -5.86 0.99
C PRO A 50 0.29 -5.37 0.66
N LYS A 51 -0.05 -5.31 -0.64
CA LYS A 51 -1.36 -4.87 -1.13
C LYS A 51 -2.55 -5.74 -0.72
N ASP A 52 -2.30 -7.00 -0.37
CA ASP A 52 -3.37 -7.93 0.00
C ASP A 52 -3.60 -7.92 1.52
N ILE A 53 -2.66 -7.42 2.33
CA ILE A 53 -2.69 -7.52 3.81
C ILE A 53 -3.95 -6.90 4.41
N ALA A 54 -4.30 -5.68 4.00
CA ALA A 54 -5.49 -5.00 4.54
C ALA A 54 -6.78 -5.77 4.23
N ILE A 55 -6.86 -6.43 3.06
CA ILE A 55 -8.02 -7.24 2.67
C ILE A 55 -8.16 -8.46 3.58
N TYR A 56 -7.07 -9.18 3.88
CA TYR A 56 -7.11 -10.35 4.77
C TYR A 56 -7.46 -10.00 6.22
N VAL A 57 -7.05 -8.82 6.69
CA VAL A 57 -7.43 -8.33 8.03
C VAL A 57 -8.89 -7.89 8.02
N GLY A 58 -9.31 -7.09 7.03
CA GLY A 58 -10.68 -6.61 6.91
C GLY A 58 -11.73 -7.70 6.67
N SER A 59 -11.34 -8.84 6.09
CA SER A 59 -12.22 -10.02 5.96
C SER A 59 -12.39 -10.83 7.24
N GLY A 60 -11.57 -10.56 8.27
CA GLY A 60 -11.53 -11.32 9.52
C GLY A 60 -10.80 -12.66 9.43
N GLU A 61 -10.11 -12.96 8.33
CA GLU A 61 -9.29 -14.18 8.23
C GLU A 61 -8.00 -14.09 9.04
N LEU A 62 -7.47 -12.87 9.22
CA LEU A 62 -6.30 -12.56 10.04
C LEU A 62 -6.67 -11.48 11.08
N ASP A 63 -6.06 -11.55 12.26
CA ASP A 63 -6.38 -10.66 13.37
C ASP A 63 -5.70 -9.29 13.23
N LEU A 64 -4.46 -9.27 12.74
CA LEU A 64 -3.64 -8.06 12.60
C LEU A 64 -2.81 -8.11 11.31
N GLY A 65 -2.34 -6.95 10.87
CA GLY A 65 -1.43 -6.87 9.72
C GLY A 65 -0.55 -5.64 9.74
N ILE A 66 0.66 -5.77 9.19
CA ILE A 66 1.59 -4.66 8.96
C ILE A 66 1.58 -4.33 7.48
N THR A 67 1.16 -3.12 7.10
CA THR A 67 1.18 -2.66 5.70
C THR A 67 1.33 -1.14 5.61
N GLY A 68 1.45 -0.61 4.38
CA GLY A 68 1.48 0.83 4.12
C GLY A 68 0.08 1.43 4.24
N ARG A 69 -0.01 2.67 4.74
CA ARG A 69 -1.29 3.39 4.87
C ARG A 69 -1.93 3.63 3.51
N ASP A 70 -1.13 3.96 2.51
CA ASP A 70 -1.52 4.07 1.10
C ASP A 70 -2.17 2.79 0.57
N LEU A 71 -1.55 1.63 0.81
CA LEU A 71 -2.09 0.33 0.41
C LEU A 71 -3.37 -0.02 1.15
N ALA A 72 -3.46 0.31 2.45
CA ALA A 72 -4.67 0.08 3.23
C ALA A 72 -5.85 0.93 2.71
N LEU A 73 -5.64 2.22 2.47
CA LEU A 73 -6.65 3.12 1.91
C LEU A 73 -7.08 2.69 0.51
N ASP A 74 -6.14 2.38 -0.38
CA ASP A 74 -6.46 1.94 -1.74
C ASP A 74 -7.18 0.58 -1.79
N SER A 75 -6.93 -0.29 -0.82
CA SER A 75 -7.62 -1.59 -0.76
C SER A 75 -9.13 -1.46 -0.52
N GLY A 76 -9.58 -0.38 0.12
CA GLY A 76 -10.97 -0.19 0.54
C GLY A 76 -11.42 -1.20 1.60
N ALA A 77 -10.49 -1.88 2.29
CA ALA A 77 -10.81 -2.79 3.37
C ALA A 77 -11.19 -2.02 4.65
N GLU A 78 -12.21 -2.50 5.36
CA GLU A 78 -12.63 -1.96 6.64
C GLU A 78 -11.65 -2.40 7.75
N VAL A 79 -10.58 -1.63 7.94
CA VAL A 79 -9.55 -1.88 8.96
C VAL A 79 -9.33 -0.64 9.82
N THR A 80 -9.00 -0.84 11.09
CA THR A 80 -8.63 0.24 12.00
C THR A 80 -7.12 0.34 12.10
N GLU A 81 -6.55 1.51 11.81
CA GLU A 81 -5.13 1.77 12.05
C GLU A 81 -4.88 1.89 13.56
N LEU A 82 -4.03 1.02 14.10
CA LEU A 82 -3.71 1.01 15.52
C LEU A 82 -2.48 1.87 15.85
N LEU A 83 -1.43 1.78 15.04
CA LEU A 83 -0.11 2.38 15.34
C LEU A 83 0.65 2.73 14.05
N THR A 84 1.35 3.86 14.08
CA THR A 84 2.41 4.19 13.12
C THR A 84 3.73 3.59 13.60
N LEU A 85 4.39 2.80 12.76
CA LEU A 85 5.55 1.99 13.16
C LEU A 85 6.93 2.68 12.98
N GLY A 86 6.96 3.94 12.53
CA GLY A 86 8.19 4.73 12.43
C GLY A 86 9.10 4.41 11.22
N PHE A 87 8.62 3.62 10.25
CA PHE A 87 9.32 3.35 8.99
C PHE A 87 8.35 3.43 7.79
N GLY A 88 8.89 3.43 6.57
CA GLY A 88 8.08 3.46 5.35
C GLY A 88 7.47 4.83 5.03
N GLY A 89 8.07 5.92 5.54
CA GLY A 89 7.58 7.28 5.28
C GLY A 89 7.63 7.64 3.79
N SER A 90 6.49 8.07 3.26
CA SER A 90 6.30 8.52 1.88
C SER A 90 5.19 9.56 1.80
N THR A 91 5.06 10.23 0.66
CA THR A 91 3.89 11.06 0.33
C THR A 91 3.40 10.67 -1.05
N LEU A 92 2.09 10.44 -1.19
CA LEU A 92 1.44 10.32 -2.49
C LEU A 92 1.23 11.72 -3.09
N ARG A 93 1.49 11.90 -4.38
CA ARG A 93 1.48 13.21 -5.04
C ARG A 93 1.00 13.05 -6.47
N TYR A 94 0.24 14.02 -6.97
CA TYR A 94 0.06 14.20 -8.41
C TYR A 94 1.34 14.72 -9.06
N ALA A 95 1.63 14.26 -10.27
CA ALA A 95 2.72 14.76 -11.09
C ALA A 95 2.36 14.77 -12.59
N GLY A 96 2.86 15.76 -13.32
CA GLY A 96 2.69 15.89 -14.76
C GLY A 96 3.93 16.51 -15.41
N PRO A 97 3.92 16.74 -16.74
CA PRO A 97 5.01 17.40 -17.46
C PRO A 97 5.41 18.75 -16.83
N ASP A 98 6.72 18.98 -16.72
CA ASP A 98 7.31 20.20 -16.14
C ASP A 98 7.10 21.47 -16.98
N SER A 99 6.70 21.30 -18.24
CA SER A 99 6.34 22.39 -19.16
C SER A 99 5.05 23.12 -18.78
N THR A 100 4.31 22.60 -17.81
CA THR A 100 3.03 23.16 -17.33
C THR A 100 3.10 23.41 -15.83
N GLN A 101 2.56 24.55 -15.39
CA GLN A 101 2.34 24.80 -13.97
C GLN A 101 1.01 24.17 -13.57
N TRP A 102 1.06 23.06 -12.84
CA TRP A 102 -0.12 22.28 -12.47
C TRP A 102 -0.77 22.76 -11.18
N THR A 103 -2.10 22.77 -11.19
CA THR A 103 -2.98 22.78 -10.02
C THR A 103 -3.80 21.49 -9.99
N VAL A 104 -4.50 21.22 -8.89
CA VAL A 104 -5.36 20.02 -8.78
C VAL A 104 -6.55 20.15 -9.75
N GLU A 105 -7.06 21.37 -9.93
CA GLU A 105 -8.15 21.68 -10.84
C GLU A 105 -7.83 21.40 -12.31
N ASP A 106 -6.55 21.50 -12.70
CA ASP A 106 -6.09 21.20 -14.07
C ASP A 106 -6.21 19.70 -14.43
N LEU A 107 -6.43 18.84 -13.43
CA LEU A 107 -6.65 17.41 -13.64
C LEU A 107 -8.10 17.10 -14.10
N ASP A 108 -9.00 18.08 -14.11
CA ASP A 108 -10.38 17.88 -14.57
C ASP A 108 -10.43 17.49 -16.05
N GLY A 109 -11.14 16.40 -16.34
CA GLY A 109 -11.23 15.80 -17.66
C GLY A 109 -9.93 15.17 -18.19
N LYS A 110 -8.88 15.02 -17.37
CA LYS A 110 -7.61 14.39 -17.75
C LYS A 110 -7.60 12.88 -17.52
N ARG A 111 -6.64 12.20 -18.13
CA ARG A 111 -6.29 10.81 -17.82
C ARG A 111 -5.18 10.77 -16.78
N LEU A 112 -5.44 10.12 -15.64
CA LEU A 112 -4.46 9.92 -14.57
C LEU A 112 -4.07 8.47 -14.45
N ALA A 113 -2.80 8.15 -14.68
CA ALA A 113 -2.30 6.80 -14.39
C ALA A 113 -1.84 6.68 -12.94
N THR A 114 -2.18 5.59 -12.27
CA THR A 114 -1.72 5.31 -10.90
C THR A 114 -1.76 3.84 -10.57
N SER A 115 -0.97 3.43 -9.57
CA SER A 115 -1.09 2.12 -8.94
C SER A 115 -2.09 2.09 -7.77
N TYR A 116 -2.64 3.25 -7.37
CA TYR A 116 -3.57 3.42 -6.25
C TYR A 116 -4.91 4.03 -6.72
N PRO A 117 -5.65 3.33 -7.60
CA PRO A 117 -6.79 3.93 -8.30
C PRO A 117 -7.95 4.33 -7.38
N ARG A 118 -8.20 3.60 -6.28
CA ARG A 118 -9.28 3.95 -5.36
C ARG A 118 -8.88 5.17 -4.54
N LEU A 119 -7.67 5.16 -3.98
CA LEU A 119 -7.17 6.28 -3.17
C LEU A 119 -7.19 7.57 -3.99
N VAL A 120 -6.72 7.53 -5.23
CA VAL A 120 -6.72 8.68 -6.15
C VAL A 120 -8.14 9.11 -6.53
N ALA A 121 -9.03 8.17 -6.81
CA ALA A 121 -10.42 8.51 -7.14
C ALA A 121 -11.13 9.20 -5.97
N ASP A 122 -10.89 8.76 -4.73
CA ASP A 122 -11.46 9.35 -3.53
C ASP A 122 -10.91 10.77 -3.30
N ASP A 123 -9.59 10.97 -3.44
CA ASP A 123 -8.95 12.29 -3.31
C ASP A 123 -9.43 13.28 -4.39
N LEU A 124 -9.56 12.86 -5.65
CA LEU A 124 -10.13 13.70 -6.72
C LEU A 124 -11.57 14.09 -6.44
N ALA A 125 -12.38 13.17 -5.90
CA ALA A 125 -13.77 13.44 -5.55
C ALA A 125 -13.89 14.47 -4.43
N GLU A 126 -13.00 14.44 -3.43
CA GLU A 126 -12.93 15.46 -2.37
C GLU A 126 -12.61 16.85 -2.91
N HIS A 127 -11.80 16.94 -3.98
CA HIS A 127 -11.48 18.18 -4.67
C HIS A 127 -12.53 18.60 -5.73
N GLY A 128 -13.59 17.80 -5.95
CA GLY A 128 -14.61 18.06 -6.96
C GLY A 128 -14.12 17.91 -8.40
N VAL A 129 -13.01 17.21 -8.61
CA VAL A 129 -12.36 16.99 -9.91
C VAL A 129 -12.80 15.67 -10.52
N ARG A 130 -13.06 15.63 -11.83
CA ARG A 130 -13.47 14.43 -12.56
C ARG A 130 -12.41 14.06 -13.59
N ALA A 131 -11.49 13.17 -13.21
CA ALA A 131 -10.50 12.59 -14.11
C ALA A 131 -10.79 11.12 -14.46
N GLU A 132 -10.29 10.65 -15.59
CA GLU A 132 -10.25 9.23 -15.95
C GLU A 132 -9.06 8.56 -15.24
N VAL A 133 -9.32 7.76 -14.22
CA VAL A 133 -8.28 7.05 -13.47
C VAL A 133 -7.94 5.72 -14.15
N ILE A 134 -6.69 5.60 -14.62
CA ILE A 134 -6.13 4.44 -15.31
C ILE A 134 -5.25 3.66 -14.33
N ARG A 135 -5.66 2.44 -13.99
CA ARG A 135 -4.87 1.55 -13.13
C ARG A 135 -3.66 0.97 -13.88
N LEU A 136 -2.47 1.09 -13.29
CA LEU A 136 -1.24 0.41 -13.71
C LEU A 136 -0.58 -0.32 -12.54
N ASP A 137 0.01 -1.50 -12.79
CA ASP A 137 0.63 -2.31 -11.73
C ASP A 137 2.05 -1.84 -11.33
N GLY A 138 2.59 -0.81 -12.01
CA GLY A 138 3.88 -0.20 -11.72
C GLY A 138 4.45 0.55 -12.92
N ALA A 139 5.63 1.18 -12.74
CA ALA A 139 6.28 2.02 -13.74
C ALA A 139 5.32 3.09 -14.32
N VAL A 140 4.58 3.75 -13.43
CA VAL A 140 3.51 4.69 -13.78
C VAL A 140 4.08 5.90 -14.51
N GLU A 141 5.32 6.28 -14.22
CA GLU A 141 6.00 7.47 -14.73
C GLU A 141 6.11 7.49 -16.26
N ILE A 142 6.34 6.33 -16.90
CA ILE A 142 6.49 6.25 -18.37
C ILE A 142 5.17 6.46 -19.10
N SER A 143 4.03 6.34 -18.42
CA SER A 143 2.69 6.42 -19.03
C SER A 143 2.44 7.78 -19.69
N VAL A 144 2.97 8.86 -19.11
CA VAL A 144 2.87 10.21 -19.68
C VAL A 144 3.65 10.31 -20.98
N GLN A 145 4.90 9.82 -20.99
CA GLN A 145 5.74 9.83 -22.18
C GLN A 145 5.16 8.98 -23.33
N LEU A 146 4.48 7.87 -23.00
CA LEU A 146 3.83 7.00 -23.98
C LEU A 146 2.46 7.52 -24.44
N GLY A 147 1.97 8.62 -23.86
CA GLY A 147 0.65 9.20 -24.18
C GLY A 147 -0.54 8.42 -23.61
N VAL A 148 -0.30 7.51 -22.68
CA VAL A 148 -1.34 6.73 -21.99
C VAL A 148 -2.10 7.59 -21.00
N ALA A 149 -1.41 8.50 -20.32
CA ALA A 149 -1.98 9.43 -19.33
C ALA A 149 -1.45 10.85 -19.54
N ASP A 150 -2.16 11.83 -19.01
CA ASP A 150 -1.78 13.24 -19.03
C ASP A 150 -1.02 13.64 -17.75
N ALA A 151 -1.33 12.96 -16.64
CA ALA A 151 -0.67 13.07 -15.34
C ALA A 151 -0.64 11.70 -14.61
N ILE A 152 0.08 11.62 -13.49
CA ILE A 152 0.21 10.44 -12.65
C ILE A 152 -0.06 10.75 -11.18
N ALA A 153 -0.29 9.70 -10.39
CA ALA A 153 -0.31 9.72 -8.93
C ALA A 153 0.39 8.51 -8.32
#